data_AF-A0A6B3F363-F1
#
_entry.id   AF-A0A6B3F363-F1
#
_cell.length_a   1.000
_cell.length_b   1.000
_cell.length_c   1.000
_cell.angle_alpha   90.00
_cell.angle_beta   90.00
_cell.angle_gamma   90.00
#
_symmetry.space_group_name_H-M   'P 1'
#
loop_
_entity.id
_entity.type
_entity.pdbx_description
1 polymer ?
#
loop_
_entity_poly.entity_id
_entity_poly.type
_entity_poly.pdbx_seq_one_letter_code
_entity_poly.pdbx_strand_id
1 'polypeptide(L)'
;VRAGTRLLEIGTGWGELALRAAARGAHVTSLTLSAEQRALALERVAAAGLGDRVRVELCDYREAEGSYDAVVSVEMIEAVGHEFLP
;
A
#
# COMPACT_ATOMS: atom_id res chain seq x y z
N VAL A 1 10.10 -5.08 6.73
CA VAL A 1 10.74 -3.86 6.19
C VAL A 1 11.58 -3.17 7.25
N ARG A 2 12.60 -2.40 6.85
CA ARG A 2 13.47 -1.61 7.73
C ARG A 2 13.50 -0.15 7.27
N ALA A 3 14.18 0.71 8.02
CA ALA A 3 14.36 2.10 7.62
C ALA A 3 14.99 2.20 6.22
N GLY A 4 14.42 3.04 5.37
CA GLY A 4 14.85 3.26 3.97
C GLY A 4 14.31 2.26 2.95
N THR A 5 13.62 1.18 3.35
CA THR A 5 12.96 0.26 2.41
C THR A 5 11.88 1.00 1.61
N ARG A 6 11.91 0.89 0.28
CA ARG A 6 10.79 1.25 -0.61
C ARG A 6 9.84 0.06 -0.72
N LEU A 7 8.66 0.17 -0.13
CA LEU A 7 7.65 -0.87 -0.09
C LEU A 7 6.51 -0.53 -1.05
N LEU A 8 6.16 -1.47 -1.91
CA LEU A 8 4.87 -1.47 -2.62
C LEU A 8 3.87 -2.31 -1.82
N GLU A 9 2.72 -1.72 -1.47
CA GLU A 9 1.57 -2.41 -0.89
C GLU A 9 0.46 -2.46 -1.93
N ILE A 10 0.05 -3.67 -2.32
CA ILE A 10 -1.07 -3.93 -3.22
C ILE A 10 -2.28 -4.31 -2.36
N GLY A 11 -3.25 -3.40 -2.29
CA GLY A 11 -4.40 -3.48 -1.41
C GLY A 11 -4.18 -2.71 -0.11
N THR A 12 -4.47 -1.40 -0.13
CA THR A 12 -4.35 -0.50 1.04
C THR A 12 -5.15 -0.98 2.26
N GLY A 13 -6.28 -1.66 2.03
CA GLY A 13 -7.27 -1.95 3.07
C GLY A 13 -7.66 -0.66 3.80
N TRP A 14 -7.51 -0.66 5.13
CA TRP A 14 -7.77 0.52 5.96
C TRP A 14 -6.50 1.26 6.41
N GLY A 15 -5.34 0.97 5.80
CA GLY A 15 -4.07 1.69 5.99
C GLY A 15 -3.18 1.23 7.14
N GLU A 16 -3.58 0.22 7.94
CA GLU A 16 -2.80 -0.21 9.11
C GLU A 16 -1.40 -0.73 8.76
N LEU A 17 -1.27 -1.52 7.68
CA LEU A 17 0.02 -2.07 7.29
C LEU A 17 0.96 -0.95 6.80
N ALA A 18 0.48 -0.06 5.94
CA ALA A 18 1.23 1.13 5.53
C ALA A 18 1.76 1.93 6.72
N LEU A 19 0.92 2.21 7.72
CA LEU A 19 1.30 2.91 8.95
C LEU A 19 2.41 2.16 9.70
N ARG A 20 2.27 0.84 9.89
CA ARG A 20 3.27 0.02 10.59
C ARG A 20 4.59 -0.09 9.85
N ALA A 21 4.57 -0.08 8.53
CA ALA A 21 5.79 -0.08 7.72
C ALA A 21 6.49 1.27 7.79
N ALA A 22 5.75 2.37 7.63
CA ALA A 22 6.28 3.73 7.69
C ALA A 22 6.80 4.10 9.09
N ALA A 23 6.14 3.65 10.16
CA ALA A 23 6.62 3.82 11.53
C ALA A 23 7.97 3.13 11.80
N ARG A 24 8.32 2.09 11.01
CA ARG A 24 9.66 1.44 11.03
C ARG A 24 10.67 2.13 10.11
N GLY A 25 10.28 3.24 9.49
CA GLY A 25 11.11 4.07 8.62
C GLY A 25 11.09 3.70 7.14
N ALA A 26 10.17 2.85 6.68
CA ALA A 26 10.01 2.57 5.25
C ALA A 26 9.31 3.72 4.51
N HIS A 27 9.51 3.80 3.20
CA HIS A 27 8.70 4.61 2.29
C HIS A 27 7.71 3.68 1.59
N VAL A 28 6.41 3.95 1.73
CA VAL A 28 5.33 3.07 1.28
C VAL A 28 4.58 3.74 0.14
N THR A 29 4.49 3.04 -0.99
CA THR A 29 3.48 3.29 -2.01
C THR A 29 2.38 2.26 -1.83
N SER A 30 1.17 2.71 -1.50
CA SER A 30 0.00 1.86 -1.26
C SER A 30 -1.03 2.08 -2.35
N LEU A 31 -1.51 1.00 -2.97
CA LEU A 31 -2.46 1.03 -4.06
C LEU A 31 -3.81 0.46 -3.63
N THR A 32 -4.89 1.12 -4.04
CA THR A 32 -6.27 0.64 -3.87
C THR A 32 -7.13 1.04 -5.06
N LEU A 33 -8.23 0.31 -5.27
CA LEU A 33 -9.31 0.69 -6.19
C LEU A 33 -10.48 1.40 -5.50
N SER A 34 -10.47 1.51 -4.16
CA SER A 34 -11.53 2.18 -3.40
C SER A 34 -11.12 3.60 -3.00
N ALA A 35 -11.94 4.57 -3.38
CA ALA A 35 -11.77 5.96 -3.00
C ALA A 35 -11.96 6.16 -1.47
N GLU A 36 -12.84 5.38 -0.86
CA GLU A 36 -13.14 5.39 0.57
C GLU A 36 -11.95 4.89 1.39
N GLN A 37 -11.35 3.77 0.98
CA GLN A 37 -10.13 3.24 1.60
C GLN A 37 -8.99 4.25 1.49
N ARG A 38 -8.81 4.85 0.31
CA ARG A 38 -7.81 5.90 0.10
C ARG A 38 -8.04 7.09 1.03
N ALA A 39 -9.26 7.59 1.13
CA ALA A 39 -9.60 8.73 1.97
C ALA A 39 -9.27 8.45 3.44
N LEU A 40 -9.73 7.32 3.99
CA LEU A 40 -9.47 6.95 5.38
C LEU A 40 -7.98 6.69 5.64
N ALA A 41 -7.29 6.01 4.73
CA ALA A 41 -5.85 5.75 4.88
C ALA A 41 -5.05 7.05 4.94
N LEU A 42 -5.38 8.03 4.08
CA LEU A 42 -4.73 9.34 4.08
C LEU A 42 -4.98 10.12 5.38
N GLU A 43 -6.21 10.10 5.90
CA GLU A 43 -6.54 10.70 7.18
C GLU A 43 -5.69 10.10 8.31
N ARG A 44 -5.62 8.77 8.38
CA ARG A 44 -4.84 8.07 9.40
C ARG A 44 -3.33 8.32 9.28
N VAL A 45 -2.81 8.37 8.06
CA VAL A 45 -1.41 8.70 7.77
C VAL A 45 -1.08 10.12 8.25
N ALA A 46 -1.97 11.08 7.96
CA ALA A 46 -1.80 12.45 8.41
C ALA A 46 -1.86 12.55 9.95
N ALA A 47 -2.83 11.88 10.59
CA ALA A 47 -2.95 11.85 12.05
C ALA A 47 -1.73 11.22 12.75
N ALA A 48 -1.07 10.26 12.10
CA ALA A 48 0.15 9.64 12.60
C ALA A 48 1.43 10.45 12.28
N GLY A 49 1.34 11.55 11.53
CA GLY A 49 2.50 12.36 11.11
C GLY A 49 3.43 11.65 10.13
N LEU A 50 2.92 10.71 9.33
CA LEU A 50 3.72 9.86 8.42
C LEU A 50 3.53 10.21 6.94
N GLY A 51 2.99 11.39 6.63
CA GLY A 51 2.67 11.81 5.26
C GLY A 51 3.88 11.97 4.33
N ASP A 52 5.09 12.11 4.88
CA ASP A 52 6.36 12.13 4.14
C ASP A 52 6.82 10.73 3.72
N ARG A 53 6.23 9.68 4.30
CA ARG A 53 6.63 8.28 4.11
C ARG A 53 5.58 7.44 3.44
N VAL A 54 4.30 7.82 3.48
CA VAL A 54 3.22 7.03 2.90
C VAL A 54 2.53 7.81 1.80
N ARG A 55 2.46 7.21 0.61
CA ARG A 55 1.65 7.66 -0.52
C ARG A 55 0.56 6.62 -0.77
N VAL A 56 -0.69 7.08 -0.90
CA VAL A 56 -1.85 6.23 -1.18
C VAL A 56 -2.48 6.65 -2.51
N GLU A 57 -2.50 5.73 -3.46
CA GLU A 57 -2.95 5.97 -4.83
C GLU A 57 -4.22 5.17 -5.14
N LEU A 58 -5.12 5.82 -5.88
CA LEU A 58 -6.24 5.15 -6.51
C LEU A 58 -5.72 4.64 -7.87
N CYS A 59 -5.25 3.40 -7.89
CA CYS A 59 -4.49 2.85 -9.00
C CYS A 59 -4.63 1.34 -9.03
N ASP A 60 -4.76 0.79 -10.23
CA ASP A 60 -4.69 -0.65 -10.44
C ASP A 60 -3.24 -1.11 -10.31
N TYR A 61 -3.00 -2.17 -9.54
CA TYR A 61 -1.64 -2.68 -9.35
C TYR A 61 -0.99 -3.15 -10.67
N ARG A 62 -1.79 -3.50 -11.68
CA ARG A 62 -1.30 -3.88 -13.01
C ARG A 62 -0.67 -2.71 -13.77
N GLU A 63 -0.97 -1.49 -13.36
CA GLU A 63 -0.41 -0.25 -13.89
C GLU A 63 0.73 0.29 -12.99
N ALA A 64 1.10 -0.42 -11.93
CA ALA A 64 2.16 0.00 -11.03
C ALA A 64 3.53 -0.08 -11.72
N GLU A 65 4.19 1.06 -11.86
CA GLU A 65 5.53 1.18 -12.46
C GLU A 65 6.62 1.43 -11.40
N GLY A 66 7.86 1.06 -11.75
CA GLY A 66 9.05 1.38 -10.95
C GLY A 66 9.71 0.17 -10.29
N SER A 67 10.57 0.43 -9.31
CA SER A 67 11.32 -0.61 -8.60
C SER A 67 11.24 -0.40 -7.10
N TYR A 68 10.88 -1.47 -6.41
CA TYR A 68 10.69 -1.51 -4.98
C TYR A 68 11.62 -2.55 -4.38
N ASP A 69 12.00 -2.34 -3.12
CA ASP A 69 12.87 -3.28 -2.41
C ASP A 69 12.05 -4.44 -1.81
N ALA A 70 10.73 -4.25 -1.66
CA ALA A 70 9.79 -5.27 -1.22
C ALA A 70 8.37 -4.98 -1.78
N VAL A 71 7.59 -6.04 -1.95
CA VAL A 71 6.15 -5.99 -2.29
C VAL A 71 5.37 -6.78 -1.24
N VAL A 72 4.22 -6.27 -0.82
CA VAL A 72 3.28 -6.97 0.06
C VAL A 72 1.87 -6.87 -0.49
N SER A 73 1.12 -7.96 -0.35
CA SER A 73 -0.29 -8.01 -0.71
C SER A 73 -0.99 -8.98 0.24
N VAL A 74 -2.15 -8.58 0.76
CA VAL A 74 -2.91 -9.34 1.76
C VAL A 74 -4.32 -9.52 1.21
N GLU A 75 -4.82 -10.76 1.18
CA GLU A 75 -6.20 -11.11 0.76
C GLU A 75 -6.58 -10.61 -0.65
N MET A 76 -5.61 -10.51 -1.57
CA MET A 76 -5.84 -10.09 -2.95
C MET A 76 -5.94 -11.26 -3.93
N ILE A 77 -5.46 -12.47 -3.58
CA ILE A 77 -5.41 -13.60 -4.52
C ILE A 77 -6.81 -14.09 -4.89
N GLU A 78 -7.76 -13.95 -3.98
CA GLU A 78 -9.17 -14.27 -4.15
C GLU A 78 -9.85 -13.34 -5.18
N ALA A 79 -9.36 -12.10 -5.28
CA ALA A 79 -9.85 -11.08 -6.19
C ALA A 79 -9.21 -11.12 -7.58
N VAL A 80 -8.17 -11.95 -7.78
CA VAL A 80 -7.47 -12.11 -9.07
C VAL A 80 -8.36 -12.84 -10.09
N GLY A 81 -9.25 -13.72 -9.64
CA GLY A 81 -10.09 -14.56 -10.50
C GLY A 81 -9.41 -15.89 -10.85
N HIS A 82 -10.18 -16.99 -10.81
CA HIS A 82 -9.65 -18.36 -10.89
C HIS A 82 -8.94 -18.66 -12.22
N GLU A 83 -9.27 -17.94 -13.30
CA GLU A 83 -8.66 -18.08 -14.62
C GLU A 83 -7.20 -17.58 -14.68
N PHE A 84 -6.76 -16.82 -13.68
CA PHE A 84 -5.41 -16.25 -13.58
C PHE A 84 -4.55 -16.93 -12.49
N LEU A 85 -5.05 -18.01 -11.88
CA LEU A 85 -4.30 -18.83 -10.93
C LEU A 85 -3.61 -20.00 -11.68
N PRO A 86 -2.35 -20.35 -11.34
CA PRO A 86 -1.62 -21.45 -11.97
C PRO A 86 -2.18 -22.84 -11.64
#